data_AF-A0AAD9MPE1-F1
#
_entry.id   AF-A0AAD9MPE1-F1
#
_cell.length_a   1.000
_cell.length_b   1.000
_cell.length_c   1.000
_cell.angle_alpha   90.00
_cell.angle_beta   90.00
_cell.angle_gamma   90.00
#
_symmetry.space_group_name_H-M   'P 1'
#
loop_
_entity.id
_entity.type
_entity.pdbx_description
1 polymer ?
#
loop_
_entity_poly.entity_id
_entity_poly.type
_entity_poly.pdbx_seq_one_letter_code
_entity_poly.pdbx_strand_id
1 'polypeptide(L)'
;MCKITNNHLDINPNQYLMPGHSQTRSNHTHKYRQISTSHNYYKYRFFPRTIAKWNRLPFNVFAHNSLVAFKGALQDINLTTAPFRHLQ
;
A
#
# COMPACT_ATOMS: atom_id res chain seq x y z
N MET A 1 -1.35 4.10 -5.45
CA MET A 1 -1.36 2.70 -5.90
C MET A 1 -2.55 2.38 -6.78
N CYS A 2 -3.80 2.72 -6.42
CA CYS A 2 -4.99 2.46 -7.26
C CYS A 2 -4.82 2.68 -8.78
N LYS A 3 -4.23 3.81 -9.21
CA LYS A 3 -4.03 4.05 -10.65
C LYS A 3 -3.02 3.08 -11.29
N ILE A 4 -1.96 2.71 -10.57
CA ILE A 4 -0.93 1.76 -11.02
C ILE A 4 -1.52 0.34 -11.09
N THR A 5 -2.31 -0.04 -10.08
CA THR A 5 -2.94 -1.37 -10.01
C THR A 5 -4.03 -1.57 -11.06
N ASN A 6 -4.67 -0.48 -11.49
CA ASN A 6 -5.75 -0.50 -12.45
C ASN A 6 -5.27 -0.22 -13.90
N ASN A 7 -3.95 -0.17 -14.14
CA ASN A 7 -3.35 0.16 -15.45
C ASN A 7 -3.73 1.57 -16.01
N HIS A 8 -4.00 2.55 -15.14
CA HIS A 8 -4.24 3.94 -15.55
C HIS A 8 -2.95 4.77 -15.65
N LEU A 9 -1.77 4.13 -15.56
CA LEU A 9 -0.47 4.75 -15.65
C LEU A 9 0.42 3.91 -16.57
N ASP A 10 1.22 4.57 -17.38
CA ASP A 10 2.25 3.93 -18.21
C ASP A 10 3.49 3.58 -17.38
N ILE A 11 3.24 2.86 -16.28
CA ILE A 11 4.26 2.34 -15.37
C ILE A 11 3.93 0.87 -15.23
N ASN A 12 4.84 0.00 -15.64
CA ASN A 12 4.62 -1.44 -15.52
C ASN A 12 4.58 -1.83 -14.02
N PRO A 13 3.42 -2.25 -13.47
CA PRO A 13 3.32 -2.58 -12.06
C PRO A 13 4.25 -3.73 -11.67
N ASN A 14 4.48 -4.69 -12.57
CA ASN A 14 5.30 -5.87 -12.29
C ASN A 14 6.79 -5.55 -12.11
N GLN A 15 7.25 -4.40 -12.59
CA GLN A 15 8.64 -3.96 -12.44
C GLN A 15 8.92 -3.42 -11.03
N TYR A 16 7.90 -2.86 -10.36
CA TYR A 16 8.07 -2.14 -9.08
C TYR A 16 7.30 -2.78 -7.93
N LEU A 17 6.25 -3.54 -8.22
CA LEU A 17 5.34 -4.13 -7.27
C LEU A 17 5.37 -5.64 -7.41
N MET A 18 5.97 -6.30 -6.44
CA MET A 18 5.92 -7.76 -6.36
C MET A 18 4.65 -8.18 -5.62
N PRO A 19 3.82 -9.08 -6.18
CA PRO A 19 2.68 -9.63 -5.46
C PRO A 19 3.14 -10.34 -4.17
N GLY A 20 2.37 -10.24 -3.10
CA GLY A 20 2.64 -10.97 -1.87
C GLY A 20 2.47 -12.48 -2.09
N HIS A 21 3.34 -13.29 -1.47
CA HIS A 21 3.19 -14.75 -1.51
C HIS A 21 1.97 -15.17 -0.69
N SER A 22 1.05 -15.91 -1.32
CA SER A 22 -0.28 -16.26 -0.79
C SER A 22 -0.30 -17.49 0.13
N GLN A 23 0.80 -17.80 0.83
CA GLN A 23 0.89 -19.06 1.60
C GLN A 23 0.38 -18.98 3.05
N THR A 24 -0.04 -17.81 3.53
CA THR A 24 -0.52 -17.65 4.91
C THR A 24 -1.98 -17.21 4.92
N ARG A 25 -2.80 -17.86 5.75
CA ARG A 25 -4.28 -17.74 5.86
C ARG A 25 -4.83 -16.31 6.13
N SER A 26 -3.97 -15.29 6.21
CA SER A 26 -4.29 -13.88 6.52
C SER A 26 -3.88 -12.90 5.38
N ASN A 27 -3.36 -13.42 4.26
CA ASN A 27 -2.99 -12.59 3.11
C ASN A 27 -4.10 -12.60 2.05
N HIS A 28 -4.73 -11.43 1.84
CA HIS A 28 -5.59 -11.22 0.67
C HIS A 28 -4.75 -11.06 -0.60
N THR A 29 -5.31 -11.44 -1.74
CA THR A 29 -4.67 -11.41 -3.08
C THR A 29 -4.17 -10.04 -3.52
N HIS A 30 -4.61 -8.98 -2.85
CA HIS A 30 -4.30 -7.58 -3.17
C HIS A 30 -3.15 -6.99 -2.33
N LYS A 31 -2.46 -7.80 -1.52
CA LYS A 31 -1.25 -7.37 -0.79
C LYS A 31 -0.03 -7.43 -1.70
N TYR A 32 0.84 -6.43 -1.56
CA TYR A 32 2.16 -6.43 -2.19
C TYR A 32 3.21 -6.90 -1.20
N ARG A 33 4.30 -7.50 -1.69
CA ARG A 33 5.46 -7.83 -0.87
C ARG A 33 6.01 -6.55 -0.25
N GLN A 34 6.09 -6.52 1.08
CA GLN A 34 6.69 -5.39 1.77
C GLN A 34 8.20 -5.37 1.50
N ILE A 35 8.68 -4.25 0.97
CA ILE A 35 10.12 -4.04 0.73
C ILE A 35 10.75 -3.65 2.08
N SER A 36 11.53 -4.56 2.67
CA SER A 36 12.33 -4.28 3.87
C SER A 36 13.74 -3.86 3.47
N THR A 37 14.26 -2.85 4.16
CA THR A 37 15.63 -2.36 3.96
C THR A 37 16.13 -1.73 5.26
N SER A 38 17.40 -1.97 5.58
CA SER A 38 18.09 -1.39 6.74
C SER A 38 18.52 0.06 6.50
N HIS A 39 18.59 0.49 5.24
CA HIS A 39 19.05 1.83 4.88
C HIS A 39 17.89 2.83 4.92
N ASN A 40 18.01 3.86 5.76
CA ASN A 40 16.99 4.91 5.92
C ASN A 40 16.62 5.57 4.59
N TYR A 41 17.60 5.79 3.71
CA TYR A 41 17.37 6.35 2.38
C TYR A 41 16.37 5.52 1.57
N TYR A 42 16.54 4.20 1.53
CA TYR A 42 15.63 3.31 0.82
C TYR A 42 14.31 3.12 1.58
N LYS A 43 14.35 3.03 2.92
CA LYS A 43 13.16 2.85 3.79
C LYS A 43 12.15 3.99 3.62
N TYR A 44 12.66 5.20 3.38
CA TYR A 44 11.84 6.40 3.28
C TYR A 44 11.49 6.83 1.85
N ARG A 45 11.91 6.05 0.84
CA ARG A 45 11.43 6.21 -0.54
C ARG A 45 9.92 5.95 -0.65
N PHE A 46 9.37 6.39 -1.77
CA PHE A 46 7.94 6.32 -2.07
C PHE A 46 7.38 4.89 -1.97
N PHE A 47 8.01 3.89 -2.61
CA PHE A 47 7.45 2.54 -2.70
C PHE A 47 7.39 1.82 -1.35
N PRO A 48 8.48 1.70 -0.55
CA PRO A 48 8.42 0.98 0.72
C PRO A 48 7.40 1.58 1.69
N ARG A 49 7.30 2.92 1.75
CA ARG A 49 6.30 3.62 2.57
C ARG A 49 4.87 3.40 2.05
N THR A 50 4.66 3.55 0.75
CA THR A 50 3.33 3.43 0.15
C THR A 50 2.81 2.00 0.20
N ILE A 51 3.65 1.00 -0.05
CA ILE A 51 3.31 -0.42 0.07
C ILE A 51 2.93 -0.77 1.51
N ALA A 52 3.69 -0.29 2.50
CA ALA A 52 3.37 -0.52 3.91
C ALA A 52 2.02 0.09 4.31
N LYS A 53 1.70 1.29 3.82
CA LYS A 53 0.39 1.91 4.03
C LYS A 53 -0.73 1.15 3.30
N TRP A 54 -0.48 0.77 2.04
CA TRP A 54 -1.44 0.05 1.20
C TRP A 54 -1.82 -1.30 1.81
N ASN A 55 -0.85 -2.07 2.28
CA ASN A 55 -1.08 -3.38 2.90
C ASN A 55 -1.86 -3.31 4.24
N ARG A 56 -1.95 -2.12 4.85
CA ARG A 56 -2.75 -1.87 6.06
C ARG A 56 -4.17 -1.41 5.75
N LEU A 57 -4.48 -1.14 4.48
CA LEU A 57 -5.83 -0.75 4.10
C LEU A 57 -6.79 -1.93 4.23
N PRO A 58 -7.97 -1.72 4.83
CA PRO A 58 -8.98 -2.76 4.88
C PRO A 58 -9.60 -3.02 3.49
N PHE A 59 -10.15 -4.23 3.33
CA PHE A 59 -10.68 -4.72 2.04
C PHE A 59 -11.73 -3.81 1.43
N ASN A 60 -12.63 -3.29 2.26
CA ASN A 60 -13.69 -2.37 1.86
C ASN A 60 -13.16 -1.14 1.10
N VAL A 61 -11.94 -0.67 1.39
CA VAL A 61 -11.37 0.52 0.75
C VAL A 61 -10.81 0.21 -0.62
N PHE A 62 -9.98 -0.84 -0.71
CA PHE A 62 -9.27 -1.12 -1.96
C PHE A 62 -10.15 -1.85 -2.98
N ALA A 63 -11.26 -2.44 -2.58
CA ALA A 63 -12.22 -3.08 -3.48
C ALA A 63 -12.95 -2.09 -4.42
N HIS A 64 -12.84 -0.78 -4.16
CA HIS A 64 -13.44 0.24 -5.01
C HIS A 64 -12.62 0.46 -6.29
N ASN A 65 -13.22 0.17 -7.44
CA ASN A 65 -12.62 0.43 -8.77
C ASN A 65 -12.68 1.91 -9.19
N SER A 66 -13.47 2.73 -8.49
CA SER A 66 -13.56 4.17 -8.74
C SER A 66 -12.66 4.94 -7.78
N LEU A 67 -11.88 5.86 -8.33
CA LEU A 67 -10.99 6.74 -7.57
C LEU A 67 -11.76 7.67 -6.61
N VAL A 68 -12.98 8.06 -6.98
CA VAL A 68 -13.86 8.88 -6.12
C VAL A 68 -14.33 8.07 -4.92
N ALA A 69 -14.80 6.85 -5.15
CA ALA A 69 -15.24 5.95 -4.08
C ALA A 69 -14.09 5.56 -3.13
N PHE A 70 -12.90 5.27 -3.69
CA PHE A 70 -11.70 5.02 -2.89
C PHE A 70 -11.32 6.20 -2.00
N LYS A 71 -11.39 7.43 -2.53
CA LYS A 71 -11.10 8.65 -1.74
C LYS A 71 -12.12 8.86 -0.61
N GLY A 72 -13.40 8.62 -0.87
CA GLY A 72 -14.45 8.67 0.15
C GLY A 72 -14.18 7.65 1.26
N ALA A 73 -13.97 6.38 0.89
CA ALA A 73 -13.68 5.31 1.86
C ALA A 73 -12.40 5.54 2.68
N LEU A 74 -11.40 6.24 2.11
CA LEU A 74 -10.21 6.65 2.85
C LEU A 74 -10.47 7.77 3.87
N GLN A 75 -11.40 8.69 3.58
CA GLN A 75 -11.76 9.76 4.51
C GLN A 75 -12.55 9.22 5.71
N ASP A 76 -13.36 8.18 5.48
CA ASP A 76 -14.10 7.49 6.53
C ASP A 76 -13.18 6.69 7.47
N ILE A 77 -12.00 6.33 7.00
CA ILE A 77 -10.99 5.68 7.83
C ILE A 77 -10.15 6.77 8.48
N ASN A 78 -10.40 6.99 9.77
CA ASN A 78 -9.41 7.57 10.65
C ASN A 78 -8.17 6.65 10.63
N LEU A 79 -7.25 6.90 9.69
CA LEU A 79 -5.92 6.32 9.71
C LEU A 79 -5.26 6.90 10.96
N THR A 80 -5.47 6.25 12.11
CA THR A 80 -4.89 6.65 13.38
C THR A 80 -3.41 6.84 13.13
N THR A 81 -3.02 8.10 13.11
CA THR A 81 -1.68 8.56 12.87
C THR A 81 -0.91 8.11 14.10
N ALA A 82 -0.33 6.92 14.03
CA ALA A 82 0.66 6.52 15.00
C ALA A 82 1.75 7.59 14.94
N PRO A 83 1.99 8.35 16.02
CA PRO A 83 2.99 9.40 15.99
C PRO A 83 4.32 8.74 15.64
N PHE A 84 5.04 9.36 14.71
CA PHE A 84 6.45 9.08 14.50
C PHE A 84 7.13 9.25 15.87
N ARG A 85 7.41 8.13 16.56
CA ARG A 85 8.28 8.15 17.72
C ARG A 85 9.66 8.56 17.23
N HIS A 86 9.96 9.85 17.39
CA HIS A 86 11.32 10.34 17.43
C HIS A 86 12.00 9.61 18.59
N LEU A 87 13.06 8.87 18.26
CA LEU A 87 14.02 8.40 19.24
C LEU A 87 14.85 9.62 19.64
N GLN A 88 14.75 10.02 20.91
CA GLN A 88 15.84 10.64 21.65
C GLN A 88 16.46 9.57 22.54
#